data_AF-A0A365MR87-F1
#
_entry.id   AF-A0A365MR87-F1
#
_cell.length_a   1.000
_cell.length_b   1.000
_cell.length_c   1.000
_cell.angle_alpha   90.00
_cell.angle_beta   90.00
_cell.angle_gamma   90.00
#
_symmetry.space_group_name_H-M   'P 1'
#
loop_
_entity.id
_entity.type
_entity.pdbx_description
1 polymer ?
#
loop_
_entity_poly.entity_id
_entity_poly.type
_entity_poly.pdbx_seq_one_letter_code
_entity_poly.pdbx_strand_id
1 'polypeptide(L)'
;MPNLEKELHNGNGNGNGINGNTKIDEDSCINPHSFGIIGGGWYGCHIATSLRALGFRVKLFEQHSDCYMKHLATTSSGCIWASIMPVTVVEDGVLIEGERFDFVVDATWGHYMDLDLEVIYEATLLLYYEGPSEFPAVTLVDGPLASVYPTEMPGLFTLSSVPHTPLGQFKTAAEARAARDDVSPATISAKRALMEEQIMHYLPTFLKTFRYIGPQLAVKTKPLGAYDDRSCRVSRRGRVFSVMSGKIDTIFFAHERILSLIDDGS
;
A
#
# COMPACT_ATOMS: atom_id res chain seq x y z
N MET A 1 46.82 -28.90 48.73
CA MET A 1 46.40 -29.34 50.08
C MET A 1 44.96 -29.82 49.98
N PRO A 2 44.70 -31.14 50.07
CA PRO A 2 43.35 -31.70 50.21
C PRO A 2 43.03 -32.02 51.69
N ASN A 3 41.74 -32.00 52.06
CA ASN A 3 41.03 -32.84 53.05
C ASN A 3 39.64 -32.21 53.29
N LEU A 4 38.51 -32.90 53.01
CA LEU A 4 37.83 -33.91 53.85
C LEU A 4 37.54 -33.38 55.27
N GLU A 5 36.37 -33.47 55.90
CA GLU A 5 35.09 -34.17 55.67
C GLU A 5 34.15 -33.85 56.88
N LYS A 6 32.86 -34.26 56.79
CA LYS A 6 31.89 -34.58 57.88
C LYS A 6 31.03 -33.46 58.52
N GLU A 7 29.70 -33.43 58.32
CA GLU A 7 28.57 -34.30 58.79
C GLU A 7 27.83 -33.66 59.99
N LEU A 8 26.60 -33.16 59.77
CA LEU A 8 25.29 -33.68 60.25
C LEU A 8 25.04 -33.63 61.78
N HIS A 9 24.06 -32.83 62.24
CA HIS A 9 22.83 -33.32 62.89
C HIS A 9 21.81 -32.22 63.31
N ASN A 10 20.54 -32.53 63.00
CA ASN A 10 19.27 -32.31 63.72
C ASN A 10 18.61 -30.92 63.94
N GLY A 11 17.32 -30.86 63.58
CA GLY A 11 16.29 -30.39 64.51
C GLY A 11 15.18 -29.46 63.98
N ASN A 12 14.12 -30.04 63.44
CA ASN A 12 12.68 -29.68 63.52
C ASN A 12 12.24 -28.21 63.81
N GLY A 13 11.40 -27.62 62.93
CA GLY A 13 10.74 -26.34 63.22
C GLY A 13 9.66 -25.95 62.18
N ASN A 14 8.43 -25.89 62.66
CA ASN A 14 7.17 -25.60 61.97
C ASN A 14 7.11 -24.14 61.42
N GLY A 15 6.56 -23.90 60.23
CA GLY A 15 6.47 -22.54 59.66
C GLY A 15 5.58 -22.41 58.44
N ASN A 16 4.30 -22.14 58.68
CA ASN A 16 3.25 -21.81 57.72
C ASN A 16 3.58 -20.51 56.96
N GLY A 17 3.51 -20.50 55.63
CA GLY A 17 3.94 -19.35 54.82
C GLY A 17 3.44 -19.37 53.39
N ILE A 18 2.12 -19.21 53.22
CA ILE A 18 1.46 -18.44 52.14
C ILE A 18 2.19 -18.42 50.78
N ASN A 19 1.97 -19.44 49.94
CA ASN A 19 2.22 -19.30 48.50
C ASN A 19 1.16 -18.36 47.93
N GLY A 20 1.52 -17.08 47.81
CA GLY A 20 0.83 -16.12 46.96
C GLY A 20 0.90 -16.62 45.53
N ASN A 21 -0.17 -17.29 45.10
CA ASN A 21 -0.39 -17.63 43.71
C ASN A 21 -0.72 -16.32 42.99
N THR A 22 0.31 -15.58 42.56
CA THR A 22 0.14 -14.51 41.59
C THR A 22 -0.27 -15.20 40.30
N LYS A 23 -1.59 -15.32 40.10
CA LYS A 23 -2.16 -15.53 38.77
C LYS A 23 -1.56 -14.43 37.91
N ILE A 24 -0.68 -14.82 37.00
CA ILE A 24 -0.43 -14.03 35.82
C ILE A 24 -1.74 -14.16 35.06
N ASP A 25 -2.57 -13.13 35.13
CA ASP A 25 -3.77 -13.02 34.31
C ASP A 25 -3.28 -12.88 32.85
N GLU A 26 -3.15 -14.03 32.17
CA GLU A 26 -3.05 -14.13 30.72
C GLU A 26 -4.43 -13.87 30.10
N ASP A 27 -5.03 -12.72 30.39
CA ASP A 27 -6.06 -12.15 29.53
C ASP A 27 -5.36 -11.23 28.53
N SER A 28 -4.64 -11.84 27.57
CA SER A 28 -4.41 -11.16 26.30
C SER A 28 -5.76 -11.13 25.60
N CYS A 29 -6.48 -10.02 25.75
CA CYS A 29 -7.70 -9.74 25.00
C CYS A 29 -7.36 -9.77 23.50
N ILE A 30 -7.46 -10.95 22.87
CA ILE A 30 -7.42 -11.07 21.42
C ILE A 30 -8.62 -10.26 20.95
N ASN A 31 -8.34 -9.13 20.31
CA ASN A 31 -9.37 -8.25 19.82
C ASN A 31 -10.26 -9.09 18.86
N PRO A 32 -11.57 -9.25 19.12
CA PRO A 32 -12.35 -10.33 18.51
C PRO A 32 -12.55 -10.15 17.00
N HIS A 33 -12.31 -8.93 16.50
CA HIS A 33 -12.55 -8.62 15.11
C HIS A 33 -11.44 -9.10 14.17
N SER A 34 -11.90 -9.55 13.01
CA SER A 34 -11.07 -10.04 11.92
C SER A 34 -11.26 -9.21 10.66
N PHE A 35 -10.16 -8.95 9.95
CA PHE A 35 -10.11 -8.09 8.78
C PHE A 35 -9.52 -8.81 7.56
N GLY A 36 -10.23 -8.72 6.44
CA GLY A 36 -9.67 -8.95 5.12
C GLY A 36 -9.22 -7.62 4.50
N ILE A 37 -7.97 -7.51 4.04
CA ILE A 37 -7.45 -6.29 3.39
C ILE A 37 -7.21 -6.60 1.92
N ILE A 38 -7.77 -5.79 1.02
CA ILE A 38 -7.66 -5.98 -0.43
C ILE A 38 -6.77 -4.87 -1.00
N GLY A 39 -5.68 -5.26 -1.66
CA GLY A 39 -4.69 -4.36 -2.26
C GLY A 39 -3.43 -4.20 -1.41
N GLY A 40 -2.33 -4.82 -1.83
CA GLY A 40 -1.02 -4.85 -1.18
C GLY A 40 -0.11 -3.66 -1.52
N GLY A 41 -0.69 -2.52 -1.90
CA GLY A 41 0.06 -1.25 -2.00
C GLY A 41 0.49 -0.71 -0.64
N TRP A 42 1.06 0.50 -0.61
CA TRP A 42 1.48 1.17 0.63
C TRP A 42 0.38 1.17 1.68
N TYR A 43 -0.82 1.62 1.31
CA TYR A 43 -1.97 1.74 2.21
C TYR A 43 -2.42 0.40 2.79
N GLY A 44 -2.67 -0.62 1.95
CA GLY A 44 -3.11 -1.91 2.46
C GLY A 44 -2.06 -2.61 3.31
N CYS A 45 -0.77 -2.54 2.95
CA CYS A 45 0.32 -3.07 3.78
C CYS A 45 0.40 -2.36 5.15
N HIS A 46 0.31 -1.03 5.17
CA HIS A 46 0.33 -0.26 6.40
C HIS A 46 -0.89 -0.56 7.28
N ILE A 47 -2.11 -0.49 6.73
CA ILE A 47 -3.35 -0.79 7.45
C ILE A 47 -3.29 -2.21 8.04
N ALA A 48 -2.86 -3.19 7.24
CA ALA A 48 -2.77 -4.57 7.69
C ALA A 48 -1.78 -4.74 8.86
N THR A 49 -0.62 -4.09 8.78
CA THR A 49 0.41 -4.14 9.83
C THR A 49 -0.06 -3.42 11.09
N SER A 50 -0.66 -2.24 10.97
CA SER A 50 -1.17 -1.46 12.10
C SER A 50 -2.29 -2.18 12.84
N LEU A 51 -3.27 -2.75 12.13
CA LEU A 51 -4.34 -3.53 12.75
C LEU A 51 -3.80 -4.79 13.44
N ARG A 52 -2.84 -5.49 12.83
CA ARG A 52 -2.23 -6.67 13.46
C ARG A 52 -1.46 -6.32 14.73
N ALA A 53 -0.75 -5.18 14.75
CA ALA A 53 -0.04 -4.68 15.92
C ALA A 53 -0.98 -4.36 17.10
N LEU A 54 -2.25 -4.05 16.82
CA LEU A 54 -3.31 -3.84 17.81
C LEU A 54 -4.02 -5.15 18.24
N GLY A 55 -3.54 -6.31 17.78
CA GLY A 55 -4.06 -7.63 18.18
C GLY A 55 -5.23 -8.16 17.35
N PHE A 56 -5.63 -7.48 16.27
CA PHE A 56 -6.68 -7.97 15.37
C PHE A 56 -6.19 -9.12 14.48
N ARG A 57 -7.10 -10.03 14.12
CA ARG A 57 -6.82 -11.06 13.09
C ARG A 57 -6.87 -10.42 11.71
N VAL A 58 -5.78 -10.43 10.95
CA VAL A 58 -5.71 -9.76 9.64
C VAL A 58 -5.19 -10.71 8.57
N LYS A 59 -5.77 -10.64 7.37
CA LYS A 59 -5.27 -11.28 6.16
C LYS A 59 -5.26 -10.29 5.00
N LEU A 60 -4.14 -10.20 4.28
CA LEU A 60 -3.96 -9.31 3.12
C LEU A 60 -4.07 -10.12 1.81
N PHE A 61 -4.81 -9.58 0.84
CA PHE A 61 -5.04 -10.15 -0.48
C PHE A 61 -4.48 -9.21 -1.55
N GLU A 62 -3.62 -9.73 -2.43
CA GLU A 62 -3.02 -8.99 -3.55
C GLU A 62 -3.04 -9.83 -4.83
N GLN A 63 -3.48 -9.20 -5.92
CA GLN A 63 -3.67 -9.86 -7.21
C GLN A 63 -2.36 -10.01 -8.02
N HIS A 64 -1.39 -9.12 -7.80
CA HIS A 64 -0.12 -9.11 -8.51
C HIS A 64 0.99 -9.70 -7.65
N SER A 65 1.64 -10.76 -8.14
CA SER A 65 2.83 -11.34 -7.51
C SER A 65 3.98 -10.35 -7.38
N ASP A 66 4.01 -9.28 -8.18
CA ASP A 66 5.03 -8.24 -8.21
C ASP A 66 4.68 -7.00 -7.36
N CYS A 67 4.12 -7.20 -6.17
CA CYS A 67 3.90 -6.06 -5.28
C CYS A 67 5.24 -5.48 -4.80
N TYR A 68 5.34 -4.15 -4.80
CA TYR A 68 6.56 -3.42 -4.40
C TYR A 68 6.98 -3.76 -2.96
N MET A 69 6.04 -4.21 -2.13
CA MET A 69 6.22 -4.51 -0.71
C MET A 69 6.24 -6.02 -0.42
N LYS A 70 6.75 -6.84 -1.37
CA LYS A 70 6.90 -8.31 -1.22
C LYS A 70 7.41 -8.72 0.16
N HIS A 71 8.43 -8.04 0.68
CA HIS A 71 9.03 -8.38 1.96
C HIS A 71 8.08 -8.10 3.13
N LEU A 72 7.53 -6.88 3.24
CA LEU A 72 6.64 -6.48 4.33
C LEU A 72 5.31 -7.26 4.33
N ALA A 73 4.75 -7.53 3.15
CA ALA A 73 3.50 -8.27 3.01
C ALA A 73 3.62 -9.73 3.49
N THR A 74 4.79 -10.36 3.28
CA THR A 74 5.00 -11.79 3.54
C THR A 74 5.38 -12.07 5.00
N THR A 75 6.24 -11.25 5.62
CA THR A 75 6.70 -11.51 7.00
C THR A 75 5.76 -10.96 8.08
N SER A 76 4.94 -9.95 7.78
CA SER A 76 4.15 -9.24 8.81
C SER A 76 2.64 -9.45 8.70
N SER A 77 2.07 -9.71 7.52
CA SER A 77 0.60 -9.66 7.31
C SER A 77 -0.04 -10.95 6.81
N GLY A 78 0.74 -12.00 6.49
CA GLY A 78 0.19 -13.22 5.90
C GLY A 78 -0.47 -12.96 4.55
N CYS A 79 0.24 -12.25 3.66
CA CYS A 79 -0.24 -11.94 2.31
C CYS A 79 -0.48 -13.21 1.50
N ILE A 80 -1.66 -13.33 0.91
CA ILE A 80 -1.97 -14.37 -0.07
C ILE A 80 -2.06 -13.74 -1.46
N TRP A 81 -1.32 -14.34 -2.38
CA TRP A 81 -1.42 -14.05 -3.80
C TRP A 81 -2.59 -14.83 -4.37
N ALA A 82 -3.64 -14.11 -4.76
CA ALA A 82 -4.78 -14.73 -5.39
C ALA A 82 -5.48 -13.75 -6.33
N SER A 83 -6.05 -14.26 -7.42
CA SER A 83 -7.02 -13.49 -8.19
C SER A 83 -8.24 -13.30 -7.31
N ILE A 84 -8.42 -12.09 -6.78
CA ILE A 84 -9.40 -11.83 -5.72
C ILE A 84 -10.80 -12.14 -6.25
N MET A 85 -11.41 -13.19 -5.68
CA MET A 85 -12.80 -13.56 -5.89
C MET A 85 -13.76 -12.54 -5.23
N PRO A 86 -15.05 -12.48 -5.61
CA PRO A 86 -15.98 -11.49 -5.09
C PRO A 86 -16.13 -11.54 -3.57
N VAL A 87 -16.00 -10.38 -2.93
CA VAL A 87 -16.40 -10.16 -1.54
C VAL A 87 -17.90 -10.31 -1.44
N THR A 88 -18.36 -11.20 -0.57
CA THR A 88 -19.79 -11.39 -0.30
C THR A 88 -20.10 -10.94 1.12
N VAL A 89 -20.98 -9.95 1.26
CA VAL A 89 -21.49 -9.54 2.57
C VAL A 89 -22.51 -10.57 3.03
N VAL A 90 -22.33 -11.06 4.26
CA VAL A 90 -23.27 -11.95 4.96
C VAL A 90 -23.76 -11.25 6.24
N GLU A 91 -24.83 -11.76 6.85
CA GLU A 91 -25.51 -11.13 8.01
C GLU A 91 -24.50 -10.67 9.09
N ASP A 92 -23.59 -11.55 9.48
CA ASP A 92 -22.64 -11.29 10.56
C ASP A 92 -21.19 -11.05 10.11
N GLY A 93 -20.94 -10.86 8.81
CA GLY A 93 -19.55 -10.78 8.33
C GLY A 93 -19.40 -10.50 6.84
N VAL A 94 -18.20 -10.76 6.34
CA VAL A 94 -17.85 -10.74 4.93
C VAL A 94 -17.05 -12.00 4.59
N LEU A 95 -17.32 -12.58 3.42
CA LEU A 95 -16.59 -13.74 2.90
C LEU A 95 -15.64 -13.30 1.80
N ILE A 96 -14.38 -13.71 1.91
CA ILE A 96 -13.34 -13.54 0.88
C ILE A 96 -12.72 -14.92 0.65
N GLU A 97 -12.85 -15.46 -0.56
CA GLU A 97 -12.39 -16.82 -0.90
C GLU A 97 -12.94 -17.93 0.03
N GLY A 98 -14.17 -17.75 0.52
CA GLY A 98 -14.81 -18.68 1.46
C GLY A 98 -14.33 -18.55 2.90
N GLU A 99 -13.33 -17.71 3.18
CA GLU A 99 -12.92 -17.36 4.54
C GLU A 99 -13.74 -16.19 5.07
N ARG A 100 -14.18 -16.29 6.33
CA ARG A 100 -15.00 -15.27 7.00
C ARG A 100 -14.14 -14.24 7.72
N PHE A 101 -14.52 -12.98 7.57
CA PHE A 101 -14.00 -11.83 8.32
C PHE A 101 -15.17 -11.01 8.87
N ASP A 102 -14.92 -10.21 9.91
CA ASP A 102 -15.93 -9.28 10.44
C ASP A 102 -16.00 -8.02 9.59
N PHE A 103 -14.86 -7.60 9.03
CA PHE A 103 -14.71 -6.44 8.18
C PHE A 103 -13.79 -6.71 6.98
N VAL A 104 -13.99 -5.93 5.91
CA VAL A 104 -13.05 -5.86 4.77
C VAL A 104 -12.62 -4.42 4.54
N VAL A 105 -11.36 -4.22 4.16
CA VAL A 105 -10.82 -2.92 3.75
C VAL A 105 -10.35 -3.02 2.31
N ASP A 106 -11.03 -2.31 1.41
CA ASP A 106 -10.60 -2.10 0.03
C ASP A 106 -9.63 -0.92 -0.05
N ALA A 107 -8.35 -1.22 -0.27
CA ALA A 107 -7.26 -0.28 -0.50
C ALA A 107 -6.78 -0.28 -1.96
N THR A 108 -7.62 -0.73 -2.90
CA THR A 108 -7.32 -0.80 -4.35
C THR A 108 -7.63 0.50 -5.10
N TRP A 109 -8.19 1.50 -4.42
CA TRP A 109 -8.53 2.82 -4.97
C TRP A 109 -9.47 2.73 -6.18
N GLY A 110 -10.56 1.99 -6.04
CA GLY A 110 -11.57 1.91 -7.10
C GLY A 110 -11.27 0.87 -8.17
N HIS A 111 -10.23 0.05 -8.00
CA HIS A 111 -9.91 -1.02 -8.94
C HIS A 111 -10.67 -2.32 -8.67
N TYR A 112 -11.15 -2.51 -7.43
CA TYR A 112 -11.94 -3.65 -7.00
C TYR A 112 -13.41 -3.28 -6.69
N MET A 113 -13.67 -2.40 -5.71
CA MET A 113 -15.03 -1.87 -5.44
C MET A 113 -15.16 -0.41 -5.85
N ASP A 114 -16.41 0.03 -6.08
CA ASP A 114 -16.71 1.44 -6.32
C ASP A 114 -16.40 2.30 -5.08
N LEU A 115 -15.82 3.46 -5.32
CA LEU A 115 -15.53 4.44 -4.28
C LEU A 115 -16.76 5.29 -3.99
N ASP A 116 -16.89 5.75 -2.74
CA ASP A 116 -17.85 6.78 -2.34
C ASP A 116 -17.32 8.19 -2.70
N LEU A 117 -16.81 8.31 -3.91
CA LEU A 117 -16.21 9.52 -4.47
C LEU A 117 -16.24 9.45 -5.99
N GLU A 118 -16.64 10.55 -6.62
CA GLU A 118 -16.45 10.71 -8.06
C GLU A 118 -14.95 10.76 -8.39
N VAL A 119 -14.50 9.81 -9.19
CA VAL A 119 -13.11 9.67 -9.62
C VAL A 119 -13.03 9.53 -11.13
N ILE A 120 -11.85 9.85 -11.66
CA ILE A 120 -11.42 9.48 -13.00
C ILE A 120 -10.27 8.48 -12.91
N TYR A 121 -10.21 7.60 -13.89
CA TYR A 121 -9.09 6.67 -14.05
C TYR A 121 -8.26 7.12 -15.25
N GLU A 122 -6.97 7.34 -15.05
CA GLU A 122 -6.08 7.84 -16.08
C GLU A 122 -5.04 6.79 -16.44
N ALA A 123 -5.03 6.34 -17.70
CA ALA A 123 -3.94 5.53 -18.22
C ALA A 123 -2.72 6.45 -18.42
N THR A 124 -1.55 5.99 -17.98
CA THR A 124 -0.33 6.81 -17.94
C THR A 124 0.90 6.07 -18.46
N LEU A 125 1.83 6.83 -19.02
CA LEU A 125 3.14 6.37 -19.50
C LEU A 125 4.26 7.12 -18.79
N LEU A 126 5.04 6.40 -18.01
CA LEU A 126 6.32 6.86 -17.47
C LEU A 126 7.46 6.23 -18.27
N LEU A 127 8.56 6.93 -18.47
CA LEU A 127 9.70 6.41 -19.24
C LEU A 127 10.92 6.26 -18.34
N TYR A 128 11.54 5.09 -18.37
CA TYR A 128 12.77 4.82 -17.64
C TYR A 128 14.00 5.15 -18.47
N TYR A 129 14.97 5.77 -17.80
CA TYR A 129 16.27 6.11 -18.35
C TYR A 129 17.36 5.72 -17.36
N GLU A 130 18.48 5.28 -17.88
CA GLU A 130 19.71 5.15 -17.11
C GLU A 130 20.55 6.42 -17.27
N GLY A 131 21.20 6.84 -16.20
CA GLY A 131 22.06 8.03 -16.16
C GLY A 131 23.06 7.98 -15.02
N PRO A 132 23.80 9.08 -14.78
CA PRO A 132 24.77 9.14 -13.68
C PRO A 132 24.09 8.99 -12.33
N SER A 133 24.63 8.15 -11.43
CA SER A 133 24.01 7.84 -10.13
C SER A 133 23.78 9.06 -9.25
N GLU A 134 24.69 10.03 -9.29
CA GLU A 134 24.65 11.26 -8.49
C GLU A 134 23.92 12.42 -9.20
N PHE A 135 23.25 12.17 -10.33
CA PHE A 135 22.54 13.24 -11.03
C PHE A 135 21.33 13.70 -10.21
N PRO A 136 21.16 15.02 -9.96
CA PRO A 136 20.08 15.51 -9.11
C PRO A 136 18.71 15.35 -9.78
N ALA A 137 17.66 15.28 -8.97
CA ALA A 137 16.30 15.38 -9.48
C ALA A 137 16.09 16.74 -10.15
N VAL A 138 15.53 16.73 -11.36
CA VAL A 138 15.08 17.93 -12.07
C VAL A 138 13.57 17.86 -12.15
N THR A 139 12.89 18.63 -11.32
CA THR A 139 11.43 18.75 -11.32
C THR A 139 11.07 20.21 -11.53
N LEU A 140 10.33 20.46 -12.59
CA LEU A 140 9.79 21.77 -12.92
C LEU A 140 8.34 21.83 -12.46
N VAL A 141 7.98 22.89 -11.72
CA VAL A 141 6.66 23.05 -11.09
C VAL A 141 5.85 24.15 -11.78
N ASP A 142 4.53 24.04 -11.70
CA ASP A 142 3.55 25.02 -12.19
C ASP A 142 3.58 25.29 -13.71
N GLY A 143 3.18 24.29 -14.50
CA GLY A 143 2.99 24.44 -15.95
C GLY A 143 2.95 23.12 -16.72
N PRO A 144 2.90 23.17 -18.07
CA PRO A 144 3.04 22.00 -18.92
C PRO A 144 4.52 21.59 -18.96
N LEU A 145 5.00 21.01 -17.86
CA LEU A 145 6.42 20.80 -17.60
C LEU A 145 6.77 19.31 -17.52
N ALA A 146 8.06 19.01 -17.63
CA ALA A 146 8.62 17.66 -17.54
C ALA A 146 9.56 17.54 -16.33
N SER A 147 9.71 16.32 -15.83
CA SER A 147 10.57 16.01 -14.69
C SER A 147 11.42 14.78 -14.99
N VAL A 148 12.71 14.86 -14.65
CA VAL A 148 13.65 13.74 -14.60
C VAL A 148 13.93 13.46 -13.14
N TYR A 149 13.42 12.34 -12.63
CA TYR A 149 13.44 12.04 -11.20
C TYR A 149 14.17 10.72 -10.93
N PRO A 150 15.14 10.67 -10.01
CA PRO A 150 15.84 9.44 -9.63
C PRO A 150 14.87 8.46 -8.97
N THR A 151 15.10 7.17 -9.20
CA THR A 151 14.40 6.10 -8.48
C THR A 151 15.21 5.68 -7.25
N GLU A 152 14.67 4.73 -6.48
CA GLU A 152 15.41 4.10 -5.39
C GLU A 152 16.64 3.31 -5.88
N MET A 153 16.69 2.93 -7.16
CA MET A 153 17.85 2.28 -7.75
C MET A 153 18.83 3.34 -8.29
N PRO A 154 20.07 3.39 -7.78
CA PRO A 154 21.07 4.34 -8.25
C PRO A 154 21.30 4.24 -9.76
N GLY A 155 21.35 5.38 -10.44
CA GLY A 155 21.56 5.44 -11.88
C GLY A 155 20.29 5.20 -12.71
N LEU A 156 19.15 4.87 -12.10
CA LEU A 156 17.86 4.75 -12.78
C LEU A 156 16.98 5.96 -12.49
N PHE A 157 16.42 6.52 -13.56
CA PHE A 157 15.63 7.74 -13.57
C PHE A 157 14.31 7.52 -14.31
N THR A 158 13.34 8.35 -13.98
CA THR A 158 12.05 8.44 -14.67
C THR A 158 11.91 9.78 -15.37
N LEU A 159 11.45 9.77 -16.61
CA LEU A 159 10.99 10.94 -17.33
C LEU A 159 9.46 10.94 -17.34
N SER A 160 8.90 12.02 -16.81
CA SER A 160 7.47 12.32 -16.85
C SER A 160 7.23 13.70 -17.43
N SER A 161 6.01 13.91 -17.92
CA SER A 161 5.53 15.15 -18.52
C SER A 161 4.06 15.37 -18.18
N VAL A 162 3.70 16.56 -17.68
CA VAL A 162 2.31 16.92 -17.39
C VAL A 162 1.39 16.69 -18.59
N PRO A 163 1.68 17.20 -19.81
CA PRO A 163 0.82 17.00 -20.98
C PRO A 163 0.97 15.62 -21.66
N HIS A 164 2.12 14.95 -21.53
CA HIS A 164 2.38 13.74 -22.33
C HIS A 164 2.29 12.43 -21.55
N THR A 165 2.43 12.45 -20.22
CA THR A 165 2.28 11.25 -19.37
C THR A 165 0.87 10.67 -19.44
N PRO A 166 -0.21 11.48 -19.41
CA PRO A 166 -1.56 10.97 -19.62
C PRO A 166 -1.73 10.41 -21.04
N LEU A 167 -2.30 9.21 -21.11
CA LEU A 167 -2.70 8.54 -22.35
C LEU A 167 -4.21 8.60 -22.59
N GLY A 168 -4.99 8.89 -21.55
CA GLY A 168 -6.44 9.06 -21.61
C GLY A 168 -7.07 9.03 -20.22
N GLN A 169 -8.26 9.61 -20.10
CA GLN A 169 -9.08 9.60 -18.89
C GLN A 169 -10.36 8.82 -19.15
N PHE A 170 -10.75 7.99 -18.19
CA PHE A 170 -11.82 7.01 -18.29
C PHE A 170 -12.71 7.05 -17.06
N LYS A 171 -13.94 6.58 -17.21
CA LYS A 171 -14.93 6.54 -16.12
C LYS A 171 -14.75 5.34 -15.23
N THR A 172 -14.23 4.23 -15.77
CA THR A 172 -14.03 2.99 -15.02
C THR A 172 -12.58 2.52 -15.05
N ALA A 173 -12.17 1.83 -14.00
CA ALA A 173 -10.85 1.22 -13.91
C ALA A 173 -10.62 0.17 -15.02
N ALA A 174 -11.69 -0.52 -15.43
CA ALA A 174 -11.63 -1.54 -16.50
C ALA A 174 -11.33 -0.92 -17.86
N GLU A 175 -12.02 0.17 -18.22
CA GLU A 175 -11.74 0.92 -19.46
C GLU A 175 -10.30 1.45 -19.48
N ALA A 176 -9.84 2.04 -18.38
CA ALA A 176 -8.47 2.53 -18.28
C ALA A 176 -7.42 1.43 -18.42
N ARG A 177 -7.67 0.23 -17.87
CA ARG A 177 -6.80 -0.94 -18.04
C ARG A 177 -6.79 -1.41 -19.49
N ALA A 178 -7.95 -1.53 -20.12
CA ALA A 178 -8.03 -1.91 -21.53
C ALA A 178 -7.25 -0.93 -22.42
N ALA A 179 -7.42 0.37 -22.18
CA ALA A 179 -6.67 1.40 -22.91
C ALA A 179 -5.17 1.37 -22.62
N ARG A 180 -4.75 1.06 -21.39
CA ARG A 180 -3.33 0.86 -21.03
C ARG A 180 -2.74 -0.36 -21.75
N ASP A 181 -3.48 -1.46 -21.82
CA ASP A 181 -3.00 -2.72 -22.37
C ASP A 181 -2.96 -2.72 -23.90
N ASP A 182 -3.75 -1.85 -24.55
CA ASP A 182 -3.75 -1.63 -26.00
C ASP A 182 -2.65 -0.64 -26.47
N VAL A 183 -1.85 -0.07 -25.56
CA VAL A 183 -0.83 0.91 -25.93
C VAL A 183 0.26 0.28 -26.80
N SER A 184 0.27 0.68 -28.08
CA SER A 184 1.25 0.18 -29.04
C SER A 184 2.67 0.73 -28.80
N PRO A 185 3.71 0.01 -29.24
CA PRO A 185 5.09 0.53 -29.28
C PRO A 185 5.23 1.84 -30.07
N ALA A 186 4.42 2.03 -31.12
CA ALA A 186 4.42 3.27 -31.90
C ALA A 186 3.91 4.45 -31.06
N THR A 187 2.87 4.26 -30.26
CA THR A 187 2.35 5.26 -29.32
C THR A 187 3.40 5.64 -28.28
N ILE A 188 4.08 4.64 -27.71
CA ILE A 188 5.17 4.86 -26.75
C ILE A 188 6.30 5.67 -27.38
N SER A 189 6.72 5.30 -28.59
CA SER A 189 7.79 6.02 -29.31
C SER A 189 7.41 7.46 -29.61
N ALA A 190 6.17 7.72 -30.03
CA ALA A 190 5.68 9.07 -30.30
C ALA A 190 5.63 9.93 -29.03
N LYS A 191 5.09 9.39 -27.93
CA LYS A 191 5.05 10.07 -26.63
C LYS A 191 6.43 10.33 -26.07
N ARG A 192 7.36 9.37 -26.21
CA ARG A 192 8.77 9.53 -25.84
C ARG A 192 9.42 10.70 -26.57
N ALA A 193 9.27 10.79 -27.89
CA ALA A 193 9.84 11.89 -28.66
C ALA A 193 9.37 13.26 -28.15
N LEU A 194 8.07 13.40 -27.87
CA LEU A 194 7.49 14.63 -27.30
C LEU A 194 8.04 14.95 -25.91
N MET A 195 8.17 13.95 -25.03
CA MET A 195 8.74 14.14 -23.68
C MET A 195 10.22 14.51 -23.73
N GLU A 196 11.00 13.87 -24.61
CA GLU A 196 12.42 14.15 -24.81
C GLU A 196 12.62 15.57 -25.36
N GLU A 197 11.83 15.98 -26.35
CA GLU A 197 11.84 17.35 -26.88
C GLU A 197 11.54 18.37 -25.79
N GLN A 198 10.49 18.13 -24.99
CA GLN A 198 10.09 19.01 -23.91
C GLN A 198 11.17 19.15 -22.83
N ILE A 199 11.75 18.05 -22.35
CA ILE A 199 12.78 18.12 -21.30
C ILE A 199 14.08 18.75 -21.82
N MET A 200 14.43 18.53 -23.10
CA MET A 200 15.63 19.13 -23.71
C MET A 200 15.57 20.65 -23.77
N HIS A 201 14.39 21.26 -23.72
CA HIS A 201 14.27 22.71 -23.57
C HIS A 201 14.92 23.21 -22.26
N TYR A 202 14.82 22.43 -21.19
CA TYR A 202 15.32 22.78 -19.85
C TYR A 202 16.65 22.10 -19.52
N LEU A 203 16.89 20.92 -20.08
CA LEU A 203 18.12 20.14 -19.93
C LEU A 203 18.64 19.74 -21.31
N PRO A 204 19.31 20.65 -22.05
CA PRO A 204 19.71 20.42 -23.45
C PRO A 204 20.66 19.23 -23.66
N THR A 205 21.34 18.79 -22.61
CA THR A 205 22.24 17.63 -22.66
C THR A 205 21.54 16.31 -22.35
N PHE A 206 20.21 16.29 -22.15
CA PHE A 206 19.47 15.12 -21.69
C PHE A 206 19.81 13.84 -22.48
N LEU A 207 19.71 13.86 -23.81
CA LEU A 207 20.01 12.68 -24.65
C LEU A 207 21.50 12.28 -24.68
N LYS A 208 22.40 13.16 -24.25
CA LYS A 208 23.83 12.84 -24.07
C LYS A 208 24.11 12.24 -22.70
N THR A 209 23.27 12.55 -21.71
CA THR A 209 23.44 12.15 -20.31
C THR A 209 22.65 10.88 -19.98
N PHE A 210 21.48 10.69 -20.59
CA PHE A 210 20.53 9.65 -20.25
C PHE A 210 20.28 8.69 -21.42
N ARG A 211 20.20 7.40 -21.11
CA ARG A 211 19.89 6.32 -22.06
C ARG A 211 18.53 5.74 -21.76
N TYR A 212 17.63 5.75 -22.73
CA TYR A 212 16.32 5.14 -22.59
C TYR A 212 16.40 3.63 -22.33
N ILE A 213 15.63 3.16 -21.35
CA ILE A 213 15.55 1.75 -20.94
C ILE A 213 14.21 1.14 -21.37
N GLY A 214 13.10 1.82 -21.10
CA GLY A 214 11.79 1.27 -21.40
C GLY A 214 10.63 2.07 -20.82
N PRO A 215 9.38 1.68 -21.15
CA PRO A 215 8.19 2.30 -20.63
C PRO A 215 7.70 1.62 -19.35
N GLN A 216 6.97 2.38 -18.53
CA GLN A 216 6.10 1.86 -17.49
C GLN A 216 4.69 2.41 -17.71
N LEU A 217 3.76 1.48 -17.93
CA LEU A 217 2.36 1.78 -18.10
C LEU A 217 1.61 1.53 -16.79
N ALA A 218 0.77 2.47 -16.39
CA ALA A 218 -0.01 2.38 -15.16
C ALA A 218 -1.38 3.04 -15.31
N VAL A 219 -2.32 2.65 -14.46
CA VAL A 219 -3.60 3.35 -14.29
C VAL A 219 -3.56 4.08 -12.95
N LYS A 220 -3.90 5.36 -12.94
CA LYS A 220 -4.00 6.18 -11.74
C LYS A 220 -5.45 6.55 -11.48
N THR A 221 -5.92 6.36 -10.26
CA THR A 221 -7.21 6.91 -9.80
C THR A 221 -7.01 8.32 -9.29
N LYS A 222 -7.83 9.28 -9.74
CA LYS A 222 -7.79 10.67 -9.30
C LYS A 222 -9.21 11.13 -8.91
N PRO A 223 -9.39 11.87 -7.80
CA PRO A 223 -10.66 12.53 -7.51
C PRO A 223 -11.07 13.48 -8.63
N LEU A 224 -12.36 13.56 -8.92
CA LEU A 224 -12.93 14.54 -9.85
C LEU A 224 -13.10 15.88 -9.12
N GLY A 225 -12.44 16.94 -9.61
CA GLY A 225 -12.56 18.29 -9.05
C GLY A 225 -11.37 19.18 -9.40
N ALA A 226 -11.57 20.51 -9.38
CA ALA A 226 -10.51 21.49 -9.65
C ALA A 226 -9.57 21.73 -8.44
N TYR A 227 -9.89 21.10 -7.30
CA TYR A 227 -9.09 21.18 -6.09
C TYR A 227 -8.18 19.97 -6.00
N ASP A 228 -6.92 20.24 -5.69
CA ASP A 228 -5.90 19.25 -5.36
C ASP A 228 -6.15 18.70 -3.93
N ASP A 229 -7.39 18.24 -3.68
CA ASP A 229 -7.81 17.66 -2.42
C ASP A 229 -7.05 16.34 -2.23
N ARG A 230 -5.98 16.46 -1.45
CA ARG A 230 -5.03 15.40 -1.13
C ARG A 230 -5.40 14.68 0.16
N SER A 231 -6.62 14.88 0.68
CA SER A 231 -7.08 14.22 1.90
C SER A 231 -7.17 12.71 1.73
N CYS A 232 -6.88 11.99 2.82
CA CYS A 232 -7.23 10.58 2.90
C CYS A 232 -8.71 10.47 3.24
N ARG A 233 -9.43 9.67 2.45
CA ARG A 233 -10.84 9.38 2.61
C ARG A 233 -11.00 7.91 2.94
N VAL A 234 -11.71 7.67 4.04
CA VAL A 234 -12.16 6.35 4.46
C VAL A 234 -13.68 6.42 4.55
N SER A 235 -14.35 5.62 3.73
CA SER A 235 -15.81 5.46 3.75
C SER A 235 -16.16 4.07 4.26
N ARG A 236 -17.34 3.94 4.88
CA ARG A 236 -17.86 2.66 5.42
C ARG A 236 -19.25 2.41 4.88
N ARG A 237 -19.46 1.22 4.30
CA ARG A 237 -20.77 0.69 3.91
C ARG A 237 -20.97 -0.67 4.60
N GLY A 238 -21.68 -0.66 5.72
CA GLY A 238 -21.86 -1.85 6.55
C GLY A 238 -20.53 -2.37 7.10
N ARG A 239 -20.06 -3.52 6.61
CA ARG A 239 -18.80 -4.16 7.03
C ARG A 239 -17.64 -3.93 6.05
N VAL A 240 -17.87 -3.10 5.03
CA VAL A 240 -16.90 -2.78 3.98
C VAL A 240 -16.36 -1.37 4.21
N PHE A 241 -15.04 -1.24 4.29
CA PHE A 241 -14.33 0.03 4.28
C PHE A 241 -13.67 0.23 2.91
N SER A 242 -13.77 1.43 2.36
CA SER A 242 -13.06 1.82 1.14
C SER A 242 -12.12 2.97 1.44
N VAL A 243 -10.85 2.82 1.06
CA VAL A 243 -9.78 3.77 1.33
C VAL A 243 -9.29 4.37 0.02
N MET A 244 -9.14 5.68 -0.02
CA MET A 244 -8.46 6.41 -1.08
C MET A 244 -7.67 7.57 -0.48
N SER A 245 -6.49 7.87 -1.02
CA SER A 245 -5.76 9.08 -0.65
C SER A 245 -5.00 9.68 -1.83
N GLY A 246 -4.83 11.01 -1.81
CA GLY A 246 -4.01 11.76 -2.75
C GLY A 246 -2.52 11.81 -2.40
N LYS A 247 -2.10 11.40 -1.19
CA LYS A 247 -0.67 11.38 -0.81
C LYS A 247 -0.33 10.23 0.13
N ILE A 248 0.96 9.90 0.24
CA ILE A 248 1.44 8.84 1.12
C ILE A 248 1.54 9.24 2.60
N ASP A 249 1.72 10.53 2.93
CA ASP A 249 1.85 11.00 4.32
C ASP A 249 0.57 10.80 5.15
N THR A 250 -0.59 10.72 4.50
CA THR A 250 -1.88 10.50 5.17
C THR A 250 -2.17 9.02 5.47
N ILE A 251 -1.19 8.14 5.32
CA ILE A 251 -1.35 6.69 5.51
C ILE A 251 -1.72 6.33 6.95
N PHE A 252 -1.23 7.11 7.92
CA PHE A 252 -1.55 6.94 9.34
C PHE A 252 -3.02 7.27 9.63
N PHE A 253 -3.55 8.31 9.00
CA PHE A 253 -4.96 8.68 9.15
C PHE A 253 -5.92 7.56 8.72
N ALA A 254 -5.55 6.76 7.72
CA ALA A 254 -6.41 5.72 7.18
C ALA A 254 -6.78 4.66 8.23
N HIS A 255 -5.81 4.14 8.99
CA HIS A 255 -6.08 3.09 9.97
C HIS A 255 -6.79 3.63 11.22
N GLU A 256 -6.41 4.82 11.69
CA GLU A 256 -7.09 5.51 12.81
C GLU A 256 -8.57 5.72 12.51
N ARG A 257 -8.88 6.16 11.28
CA ARG A 257 -10.27 6.40 10.87
C ARG A 257 -11.08 5.10 10.76
N ILE A 258 -10.47 3.99 10.32
CA ILE A 258 -11.12 2.68 10.31
C ILE A 258 -11.52 2.28 11.73
N LEU A 259 -10.62 2.41 12.71
CA LEU A 259 -10.90 2.05 14.11
C LEU A 259 -12.01 2.92 14.71
N SER A 260 -11.93 4.25 14.55
CA SER A 260 -12.98 5.16 15.01
C SER A 260 -14.35 4.80 14.43
N LEU A 261 -14.42 4.46 13.14
CA LEU A 261 -15.68 4.08 12.51
C LEU A 261 -16.25 2.77 13.05
N ILE A 262 -15.42 1.85 13.56
CA ILE A 262 -15.86 0.61 14.20
C ILE A 262 -16.51 0.94 15.53
N ASP A 263 -15.83 1.72 16.36
CA ASP A 263 -16.30 2.12 17.70
C ASP A 263 -17.62 2.89 17.65
N ASP A 264 -17.77 3.83 16.70
CA ASP A 264 -18.98 4.65 16.52
C ASP A 264 -20.23 3.84 16.11
N GLY A 265 -20.06 2.59 15.66
CA GLY A 265 -21.13 1.70 15.23
C GLY A 265 -21.48 0.58 16.21
N SER A 266 -20.94 0.63 17.44
CA SER A 266 -21.13 -0.35 18.52
C SER A 266 -22.26 0.04 19.48
#